data_AF-A0A5C1Q9I7-F1
#
_entry.id   AF-A0A5C1Q9I7-F1
#
_cell.length_a   1.000
_cell.length_b   1.000
_cell.length_c   1.000
_cell.angle_alpha   90.00
_cell.angle_beta   90.00
_cell.angle_gamma   90.00
#
_symmetry.space_group_name_H-M   'P 1'
#
loop_
_entity.id
_entity.type
_entity.pdbx_description
1 polymer ?
#
loop_
_entity_poly.entity_id
_entity_poly.type
_entity_poly.pdbx_seq_one_letter_code
_entity_poly.pdbx_strand_id
1 'polypeptide(L)'
;MEKLNFGNTGHKSTRILFGAAAFYDVDQLTADKCMEHVIESGINHIDTAASYGKSELRLGPWIKKYRDKFFLATKTEKRSKKEALEELYRSLDKLNTDHIDLWQMHLLIDEDHWQQTYSEGGALEAFIEAKEKGLAKHLGVTGHELVVPKMHIRSLKEFDFESVLLPYNYALMRNEQYNKDFNELRDIAIKKISPFNA
;
A
#
# COMPACT_ATOMS: atom_id res chain seq x y z
N MET A 1 -20.93 7.17 3.71
CA MET A 1 -20.05 7.07 2.53
C MET A 1 -20.25 5.70 1.87
N GLU A 2 -20.27 5.63 0.54
CA GLU A 2 -20.33 4.36 -0.20
C GLU A 2 -19.07 3.52 0.07
N LYS A 3 -19.25 2.19 0.15
CA LYS A 3 -18.16 1.22 0.34
C LYS A 3 -18.17 0.16 -0.75
N LEU A 4 -16.98 -0.21 -1.23
CA LEU A 4 -16.77 -1.24 -2.25
C LEU A 4 -15.80 -2.30 -1.73
N ASN A 5 -15.88 -3.52 -2.26
CA ASN A 5 -14.89 -4.56 -1.96
C ASN A 5 -13.52 -4.11 -2.48
N PHE A 6 -12.50 -4.16 -1.62
CA PHE A 6 -11.12 -3.90 -2.02
C PHE A 6 -10.49 -5.21 -2.48
N GLY A 7 -10.71 -5.54 -3.76
CA GLY A 7 -10.31 -6.83 -4.33
C GLY A 7 -10.84 -8.01 -3.49
N ASN A 8 -9.97 -9.00 -3.28
CA ASN A 8 -10.24 -10.22 -2.52
C ASN A 8 -9.87 -10.15 -1.03
N THR A 9 -9.54 -8.96 -0.53
CA THR A 9 -9.07 -8.80 0.85
C THR A 9 -10.18 -9.02 1.91
N GLY A 10 -11.44 -9.13 1.48
CA GLY A 10 -12.61 -9.14 2.37
C GLY A 10 -12.93 -7.77 2.98
N HIS A 11 -12.11 -6.75 2.75
CA HIS A 11 -12.33 -5.40 3.24
C HIS A 11 -13.32 -4.63 2.34
N LYS A 12 -14.38 -4.09 2.94
CA LYS A 12 -15.27 -3.11 2.30
C LYS A 12 -14.73 -1.70 2.53
N SER A 13 -13.91 -1.22 1.61
CA SER A 13 -13.27 0.09 1.68
C SER A 13 -14.22 1.20 1.29
N THR A 14 -14.17 2.32 2.00
CA THR A 14 -14.79 3.56 1.56
C THR A 14 -14.23 3.98 0.21
N ARG A 15 -15.08 4.57 -0.64
CA ARG A 15 -14.64 5.06 -1.96
C ARG A 15 -13.54 6.13 -1.91
N ILE A 16 -13.41 6.78 -0.77
CA ILE A 16 -12.32 7.71 -0.46
C ILE A 16 -11.53 7.08 0.67
N LEU A 17 -10.21 7.03 0.52
CA LEU A 17 -9.26 6.66 1.56
C LEU A 17 -8.50 7.89 2.04
N PHE A 18 -7.91 7.80 3.22
CA PHE A 18 -7.05 8.85 3.74
C PHE A 18 -5.58 8.57 3.39
N GLY A 19 -5.00 9.39 2.52
CA GLY A 19 -3.58 9.36 2.18
C GLY A 19 -2.76 10.16 3.19
N ALA A 20 -2.04 9.46 4.06
CA ALA A 20 -1.32 10.05 5.18
C ALA A 20 0.05 10.66 4.80
N ALA A 21 0.41 10.68 3.51
CA ALA A 21 1.49 11.56 3.04
C ALA A 21 1.26 13.03 3.42
N ALA A 22 -0.01 13.42 3.63
CA ALA A 22 -0.39 14.72 4.20
C ALA A 22 0.24 14.99 5.59
N PHE A 23 0.66 13.96 6.32
CA PHE A 23 1.29 14.06 7.63
C PHE A 23 2.82 14.05 7.59
N TYR A 24 3.43 14.26 6.41
CA TYR A 24 4.89 14.19 6.24
C TYR A 24 5.66 15.04 7.27
N ASP A 25 5.26 16.29 7.51
CA ASP A 25 5.93 17.16 8.49
C ASP A 25 4.96 17.99 9.35
N VAL A 26 3.71 17.55 9.47
CA VAL A 26 2.74 18.26 10.33
C VAL A 26 3.02 18.02 11.81
N ASP A 27 2.59 18.95 12.67
CA ASP A 27 2.57 18.72 14.11
C ASP A 27 1.43 17.77 14.53
N GLN A 28 1.49 17.28 15.77
CA GLN A 28 0.49 16.33 16.27
C GLN A 28 -0.91 16.95 16.34
N LEU A 29 -1.02 18.21 16.77
CA LEU A 29 -2.30 18.90 16.90
C LEU A 29 -3.05 19.02 15.56
N THR A 30 -2.33 19.29 14.47
CA THR A 30 -2.90 19.36 13.13
C THR A 30 -3.31 17.98 12.63
N ALA A 31 -2.47 16.96 12.86
CA ALA A 31 -2.82 15.58 12.54
C ALA A 31 -4.06 15.12 13.31
N ASP A 32 -4.17 15.48 14.59
CA ASP A 32 -5.30 15.12 15.45
C ASP A 32 -6.62 15.68 14.91
N LYS A 33 -6.67 16.98 14.60
CA LYS A 33 -7.86 17.61 13.97
C LYS A 33 -8.22 16.96 12.64
N CYS A 34 -7.22 16.60 11.83
CA CYS A 34 -7.47 15.91 10.58
C CYS A 34 -8.06 14.51 10.82
N MET A 35 -7.51 13.76 11.78
CA MET A 35 -8.00 12.43 12.14
C MET A 35 -9.39 12.44 12.75
N GLU A 36 -9.77 13.47 13.50
CA GLU A 36 -11.15 13.71 13.94
C GLU A 36 -12.10 13.75 12.74
N HIS A 37 -11.78 14.55 11.72
CA HIS A 37 -12.59 14.61 10.49
C HIS A 37 -12.58 13.32 9.67
N VAL A 38 -11.45 12.61 9.60
CA VAL A 38 -11.38 11.28 8.96
C VAL A 38 -12.35 10.31 9.63
N ILE A 39 -12.41 10.30 10.96
CA ILE A 39 -13.33 9.45 11.72
C ILE A 39 -14.78 9.89 11.55
N GLU A 40 -15.06 11.19 11.69
CA GLU A 40 -16.41 11.77 11.55
C GLU A 40 -17.02 11.51 10.17
N SER A 41 -16.20 11.57 9.12
CA SER A 41 -16.63 11.27 7.74
C SER A 41 -16.86 9.78 7.47
N GLY A 42 -16.41 8.91 8.37
CA GLY A 42 -16.56 7.46 8.28
C GLY A 42 -15.60 6.78 7.28
N ILE A 43 -14.49 7.44 6.93
CA ILE A 43 -13.40 6.83 6.15
C ILE A 43 -12.83 5.65 6.94
N ASN A 44 -12.60 4.52 6.28
CA ASN A 44 -12.15 3.30 6.94
C ASN A 44 -10.90 2.67 6.31
N HIS A 45 -10.18 3.41 5.46
CA HIS A 45 -8.94 2.97 4.84
C HIS A 45 -7.92 4.10 4.93
N ILE A 46 -6.76 3.79 5.53
CA ILE A 46 -5.63 4.71 5.67
C ILE A 46 -4.43 4.13 4.92
N ASP A 47 -3.81 4.95 4.08
CA ASP A 47 -2.59 4.61 3.35
C ASP A 47 -1.44 5.53 3.79
N THR A 48 -0.38 4.95 4.35
CA THR A 48 0.85 5.63 4.77
C THR A 48 2.07 4.94 4.15
N ALA A 49 3.29 5.36 4.49
CA ALA A 49 4.54 4.66 4.18
C ALA A 49 5.60 4.98 5.23
N ALA A 50 6.58 4.09 5.40
CA ALA A 50 7.73 4.33 6.28
C ALA A 50 8.56 5.55 5.85
N SER A 51 8.57 5.87 4.55
CA SER A 51 9.27 7.03 3.99
C SER A 51 8.51 8.35 4.10
N TYR A 52 7.24 8.34 4.55
CA TYR A 52 6.43 9.56 4.66
C TYR A 52 6.71 10.34 5.95
N GLY A 53 7.96 10.80 6.14
CA GLY A 53 8.35 11.68 7.24
C GLY A 53 7.80 11.23 8.61
N LYS A 54 6.91 12.04 9.19
CA LYS A 54 6.28 11.81 10.50
C LYS A 54 4.94 11.06 10.42
N SER A 55 4.47 10.66 9.24
CA SER A 55 3.13 10.11 9.02
C SER A 55 2.76 8.95 9.96
N GLU A 56 3.58 7.89 10.01
CA GLU A 56 3.31 6.74 10.88
C GLU A 56 3.29 7.13 12.37
N LEU A 57 4.19 8.02 12.78
CA LEU A 57 4.24 8.55 14.14
C LEU A 57 2.97 9.35 14.49
N ARG A 58 2.46 10.15 13.55
CA ARG A 58 1.24 10.95 13.72
C ARG A 58 -0.01 10.08 13.80
N LEU A 59 -0.04 8.99 13.05
CA LEU A 59 -1.13 8.01 13.05
C LEU A 59 -1.13 7.13 14.31
N GLY A 60 0.03 6.84 14.90
CA GLY A 60 0.19 5.89 16.00
C GLY A 60 -0.85 6.00 17.13
N PRO A 61 -1.05 7.16 17.76
CA PRO A 61 -2.04 7.34 18.82
C PRO A 61 -3.48 6.99 18.38
N TRP A 62 -3.82 7.29 17.14
CA TRP A 62 -5.16 7.04 16.56
C TRP A 62 -5.34 5.57 16.20
N ILE A 63 -4.33 4.93 15.61
CA ILE A 63 -4.35 3.51 15.29
C ILE A 63 -4.45 2.69 16.57
N LYS A 64 -3.68 3.01 17.61
CA LYS A 64 -3.81 2.35 18.93
C LYS A 64 -5.24 2.36 19.48
N LYS A 65 -5.94 3.47 19.30
CA LYS A 65 -7.30 3.68 19.85
C LYS A 65 -8.40 3.10 18.95
N TYR A 66 -8.19 3.06 17.63
CA TYR A 66 -9.23 2.76 16.64
C TYR A 66 -8.79 1.71 15.61
N ARG A 67 -7.89 0.78 15.98
CA ARG A 67 -7.30 -0.20 15.07
C ARG A 67 -8.34 -0.96 14.24
N ASP A 68 -9.42 -1.38 14.88
CA ASP A 68 -10.50 -2.16 14.25
C ASP A 68 -11.39 -1.35 13.31
N LYS A 69 -11.29 -0.01 13.34
CA LYS A 69 -12.06 0.86 12.45
C LYS A 69 -11.40 1.06 11.09
N PHE A 70 -10.10 0.80 10.98
CA PHE A 70 -9.33 1.10 9.79
C PHE A 70 -8.73 -0.15 9.17
N PHE A 71 -8.80 -0.23 7.85
CA PHE A 71 -7.86 -0.97 7.05
C PHE A 71 -6.60 -0.12 6.88
N LEU A 72 -5.50 -0.58 7.46
CA LEU A 72 -4.26 0.16 7.54
C LEU A 72 -3.24 -0.40 6.55
N ALA A 73 -2.84 0.43 5.59
CA ALA A 73 -1.80 0.14 4.63
C ALA A 73 -0.53 0.95 4.93
N THR A 74 0.63 0.30 4.90
CA THR A 74 1.95 0.97 4.87
C THR A 74 2.84 0.37 3.78
N LYS A 75 4.00 0.97 3.54
CA LYS A 75 4.90 0.62 2.45
C LYS A 75 6.36 0.67 2.88
N THR A 76 7.19 -0.10 2.19
CA THR A 76 8.65 -0.07 2.33
C THR A 76 9.34 0.12 0.98
N GLU A 77 10.44 0.88 0.99
CA GLU A 77 11.35 1.03 -0.16
C GLU A 77 12.57 0.10 -0.05
N LYS A 78 12.64 -0.73 1.00
CA LYS A 78 13.74 -1.69 1.17
C LYS A 78 13.61 -2.84 0.19
N ARG A 79 14.76 -3.35 -0.25
CA ARG A 79 14.89 -4.37 -1.30
C ARG A 79 15.55 -5.65 -0.82
N SER A 80 16.23 -5.63 0.32
CA SER A 80 16.69 -6.84 1.00
C SER A 80 15.67 -7.30 2.04
N LYS A 81 15.61 -8.62 2.27
CA LYS A 81 14.75 -9.25 3.28
C LYS A 81 14.96 -8.64 4.67
N LYS A 82 16.24 -8.54 5.08
CA LYS A 82 16.63 -8.06 6.40
C LYS A 82 16.15 -6.63 6.64
N GLU A 83 16.48 -5.71 5.73
CA GLU A 83 16.13 -4.30 5.90
C GLU A 83 14.61 -4.07 5.84
N ALA A 84 13.90 -4.81 4.97
CA ALA A 84 12.45 -4.72 4.86
C ALA A 84 11.75 -5.17 6.15
N LEU A 85 12.16 -6.29 6.75
CA LEU A 85 11.61 -6.75 8.03
C LEU A 85 11.94 -5.77 9.17
N GLU A 86 13.19 -5.31 9.26
CA GLU A 86 13.58 -4.31 10.26
C GLU A 86 12.76 -3.03 10.14
N GLU A 87 12.46 -2.59 8.91
CA GLU A 87 11.59 -1.43 8.67
C GLU A 87 10.14 -1.71 9.04
N LEU A 88 9.60 -2.89 8.72
CA LEU A 88 8.25 -3.28 9.11
C LEU A 88 8.08 -3.23 10.63
N TYR A 89 9.01 -3.78 11.41
CA TYR A 89 8.94 -3.70 12.87
C TYR A 89 8.96 -2.27 13.39
N ARG A 90 9.77 -1.38 12.78
CA ARG A 90 9.74 0.05 13.12
C ARG A 90 8.41 0.70 12.76
N SER A 91 7.82 0.35 11.61
CA SER A 91 6.50 0.85 11.23
C SER A 91 5.42 0.41 12.21
N LEU A 92 5.42 -0.86 12.63
CA LEU A 92 4.50 -1.40 13.63
C LEU A 92 4.61 -0.68 14.97
N ASP A 93 5.84 -0.44 15.45
CA ASP A 93 6.12 0.34 16.66
C ASP A 93 5.57 1.77 16.56
N LYS A 94 5.91 2.50 15.49
CA LYS A 94 5.42 3.87 15.25
C LYS A 94 3.90 3.94 15.17
N LEU A 95 3.29 2.99 14.45
CA LEU A 95 1.84 2.88 14.29
C LEU A 95 1.13 2.33 15.55
N ASN A 96 1.89 1.91 16.58
CA ASN A 96 1.35 1.33 17.81
C ASN A 96 0.38 0.16 17.55
N THR A 97 0.76 -0.75 16.64
CA THR A 97 -0.03 -1.95 16.30
C THR A 97 0.89 -3.13 16.07
N ASP A 98 0.38 -4.34 16.25
CA ASP A 98 1.07 -5.60 16.02
C ASP A 98 0.96 -6.10 14.57
N HIS A 99 0.04 -5.53 13.78
CA HIS A 99 -0.17 -5.93 12.39
C HIS A 99 -0.70 -4.80 11.49
N ILE A 100 -0.39 -4.89 10.20
CA ILE A 100 -0.97 -4.09 9.12
C ILE A 100 -1.92 -4.93 8.27
N ASP A 101 -2.95 -4.29 7.71
CA ASP A 101 -3.88 -5.00 6.82
C ASP A 101 -3.25 -5.17 5.43
N LEU A 102 -2.49 -4.19 4.95
CA LEU A 102 -1.81 -4.25 3.67
C LEU A 102 -0.37 -3.74 3.78
N TRP A 103 0.60 -4.56 3.39
CA TRP A 103 1.98 -4.12 3.22
C TRP A 103 2.34 -4.04 1.75
N GLN A 104 2.93 -2.93 1.31
CA GLN A 104 3.17 -2.69 -0.11
C GLN A 104 4.64 -2.44 -0.43
N MET A 105 5.12 -3.03 -1.52
CA MET A 105 6.44 -2.71 -2.09
C MET A 105 6.36 -1.34 -2.75
N HIS A 106 6.93 -0.33 -2.11
CA HIS A 106 6.86 1.06 -2.57
C HIS A 106 7.83 1.27 -3.73
N LEU A 107 7.40 1.93 -4.81
CA LEU A 107 8.29 2.36 -5.90
C LEU A 107 9.09 1.21 -6.57
N LEU A 108 8.46 0.05 -6.76
CA LEU A 108 9.11 -1.09 -7.44
C LEU A 108 9.02 -0.96 -8.97
N ILE A 109 9.72 0.04 -9.51
CA ILE A 109 9.64 0.43 -10.92
C ILE A 109 11.00 0.45 -11.64
N ASP A 110 12.09 0.35 -10.88
CA ASP A 110 13.46 0.31 -11.38
C ASP A 110 13.91 -1.15 -11.59
N GLU A 111 14.73 -1.40 -12.62
CA GLU A 111 15.16 -2.76 -13.00
C GLU A 111 16.01 -3.42 -11.92
N ASP A 112 16.99 -2.70 -11.38
CA ASP A 112 17.94 -3.25 -10.39
C ASP A 112 17.20 -3.53 -9.08
N HIS A 113 16.35 -2.61 -8.65
CA HIS A 113 15.48 -2.81 -7.50
C HIS A 113 14.49 -3.96 -7.69
N TRP A 114 13.95 -4.13 -8.90
CA TRP A 114 13.08 -5.25 -9.22
C TRP A 114 13.86 -6.56 -9.09
N GLN A 115 15.01 -6.69 -9.75
CA GLN A 115 15.84 -7.90 -9.69
C GLN A 115 16.25 -8.27 -8.26
N GLN A 116 16.70 -7.28 -7.48
CA GLN A 116 17.06 -7.50 -6.07
C GLN A 116 15.87 -7.95 -5.21
N THR A 117 14.66 -7.46 -5.50
CA THR A 117 13.47 -7.82 -4.73
C THR A 117 13.11 -9.29 -4.85
N TYR A 118 13.33 -9.87 -6.04
CA TYR A 118 13.00 -11.27 -6.36
C TYR A 118 14.21 -12.21 -6.28
N SER A 119 15.42 -11.72 -5.99
CA SER A 119 16.59 -12.57 -5.77
C SER A 119 16.55 -13.26 -4.40
N GLU A 120 17.42 -14.25 -4.20
CA GLU A 120 17.65 -14.86 -2.88
C GLU A 120 17.99 -13.77 -1.83
N GLY A 121 17.30 -13.81 -0.68
CA GLY A 121 17.43 -12.78 0.36
C GLY A 121 16.81 -11.42 -0.01
N GLY A 122 16.01 -11.37 -1.08
CA GLY A 122 15.28 -10.19 -1.55
C GLY A 122 14.04 -9.85 -0.71
N ALA A 123 13.49 -8.68 -0.92
CA ALA A 123 12.34 -8.18 -0.16
C ALA A 123 11.06 -9.04 -0.33
N LEU A 124 10.91 -9.80 -1.42
CA LEU A 124 9.76 -10.69 -1.55
C LEU A 124 9.72 -11.75 -0.43
N GLU A 125 10.87 -12.30 -0.04
CA GLU A 125 10.94 -13.24 1.08
C GLU A 125 10.50 -12.60 2.41
N ALA A 126 10.80 -11.31 2.62
CA ALA A 126 10.31 -10.58 3.79
C ALA A 126 8.80 -10.41 3.77
N PHE A 127 8.20 -10.14 2.61
CA PHE A 127 6.76 -9.98 2.45
C PHE A 127 6.02 -11.29 2.73
N ILE A 128 6.54 -12.41 2.22
CA ILE A 128 6.01 -13.75 2.49
C ILE A 128 6.12 -14.05 3.99
N GLU A 129 7.29 -13.86 4.60
CA GLU A 129 7.51 -14.11 6.02
C GLU A 129 6.62 -13.24 6.92
N ALA A 130 6.44 -11.96 6.57
CA ALA A 130 5.55 -11.04 7.28
C ALA A 130 4.09 -11.52 7.24
N LYS A 131 3.65 -12.08 6.11
CA LYS A 131 2.31 -12.65 5.96
C LYS A 131 2.14 -13.93 6.78
N GLU A 132 3.10 -14.85 6.71
CA GLU A 132 3.10 -16.10 7.49
C GLU A 132 3.10 -15.84 9.01
N LYS A 133 3.81 -14.81 9.46
CA LYS A 133 3.85 -14.39 10.87
C LYS A 133 2.63 -13.57 11.30
N GLY A 134 1.71 -13.25 10.39
CA GLY A 134 0.53 -12.43 10.68
C GLY A 134 0.83 -10.94 10.90
N LEU A 135 2.04 -10.48 10.58
CA LEU A 135 2.42 -9.06 10.67
C LEU A 135 1.76 -8.23 9.57
N ALA A 136 1.48 -8.84 8.41
CA ALA A 136 0.74 -8.24 7.30
C ALA A 136 -0.33 -9.22 6.78
N LYS A 137 -1.59 -8.77 6.61
CA LYS A 137 -2.64 -9.66 6.10
C LYS A 137 -2.60 -9.81 4.58
N HIS A 138 -2.38 -8.70 3.88
CA HIS A 138 -2.34 -8.61 2.42
C HIS A 138 -1.04 -7.98 1.94
N LEU A 139 -0.66 -8.32 0.72
CA LEU A 139 0.58 -7.84 0.10
C LEU A 139 0.26 -7.10 -1.20
N GLY A 140 0.89 -5.94 -1.40
CA GLY A 140 0.69 -5.10 -2.57
C GLY A 140 1.99 -4.59 -3.17
N VAL A 141 1.87 -3.92 -4.31
CA VAL A 141 2.98 -3.25 -4.99
C VAL A 141 2.52 -1.86 -5.44
N THR A 142 3.42 -0.88 -5.38
CA THR A 142 3.11 0.49 -5.80
C THR A 142 4.22 1.08 -6.64
N GLY A 143 3.90 2.15 -7.35
CA GLY A 143 4.90 2.96 -8.02
C GLY A 143 4.36 4.30 -8.45
N HIS A 144 5.29 5.18 -8.78
CA HIS A 144 5.05 6.45 -9.43
C HIS A 144 5.76 6.38 -10.80
N GLU A 145 5.68 7.42 -11.64
CA GLU A 145 6.21 7.44 -13.02
C GLU A 145 5.37 6.75 -14.11
N LEU A 146 5.69 7.08 -15.37
CA LEU A 146 4.98 6.58 -16.55
C LEU A 146 5.18 5.08 -16.79
N VAL A 147 6.29 4.51 -16.33
CA VAL A 147 6.63 3.09 -16.54
C VAL A 147 5.87 2.14 -15.59
N VAL A 148 5.24 2.69 -14.55
CA VAL A 148 4.63 1.89 -13.48
C VAL A 148 3.64 0.82 -13.97
N PRO A 149 2.76 1.05 -14.97
CA PRO A 149 1.80 0.01 -15.33
C PRO A 149 2.49 -1.20 -15.97
N LYS A 150 3.45 -0.94 -16.87
CA LYS A 150 4.27 -1.97 -17.50
C LYS A 150 5.08 -2.77 -16.48
N MET A 151 5.68 -2.09 -15.50
CA MET A 151 6.44 -2.76 -14.44
C MET A 151 5.55 -3.64 -13.57
N HIS A 152 4.34 -3.19 -13.24
CA HIS A 152 3.44 -4.00 -12.40
C HIS A 152 2.72 -5.11 -13.16
N ILE A 153 2.61 -5.04 -14.50
CA ILE A 153 2.28 -6.23 -15.31
C ILE A 153 3.33 -7.32 -15.11
N ARG A 154 4.63 -6.94 -15.11
CA ARG A 154 5.72 -7.87 -14.83
C ARG A 154 5.68 -8.38 -13.39
N SER A 155 5.50 -7.50 -12.40
CA SER A 155 5.39 -7.91 -10.99
C SER A 155 4.23 -8.88 -10.75
N LEU A 156 3.06 -8.65 -11.35
CA LEU A 156 1.92 -9.57 -11.25
C LEU A 156 2.12 -10.90 -12.00
N LYS A 157 3.11 -11.04 -12.88
CA LYS A 157 3.48 -12.33 -13.47
C LYS A 157 4.37 -13.15 -12.53
N GLU A 158 5.16 -12.47 -11.70
CA GLU A 158 6.12 -13.08 -10.80
C GLU A 158 5.50 -13.43 -9.44
N PHE A 159 4.62 -12.57 -8.92
CA PHE A 159 3.97 -12.77 -7.63
C PHE A 159 2.52 -12.28 -7.64
N ASP A 160 1.63 -13.03 -7.00
CA ASP A 160 0.20 -12.71 -6.89
C ASP A 160 -0.06 -11.65 -5.80
N PHE A 161 0.36 -10.41 -6.06
CA PHE A 161 -0.02 -9.28 -5.21
C PHE A 161 -1.54 -9.07 -5.20
N GLU A 162 -2.07 -8.75 -4.03
CA GLU A 162 -3.49 -8.53 -3.77
C GLU A 162 -3.91 -7.07 -3.96
N SER A 163 -2.96 -6.18 -4.24
CA SER A 163 -3.23 -4.81 -4.65
C SER A 163 -2.12 -4.23 -5.51
N VAL A 164 -2.50 -3.35 -6.44
CA VAL A 164 -1.58 -2.49 -7.17
C VAL A 164 -2.03 -1.04 -7.00
N LEU A 165 -1.15 -0.18 -6.48
CA LEU A 165 -1.41 1.25 -6.32
C LEU A 165 -0.54 2.07 -7.27
N LEU A 166 -1.17 2.84 -8.15
CA LEU A 166 -0.52 3.65 -9.17
C LEU A 166 -1.35 4.91 -9.49
N PRO A 167 -0.73 5.96 -10.05
CA PRO A 167 -1.43 7.18 -10.43
C PRO A 167 -2.52 6.93 -11.48
N TYR A 168 -3.69 7.56 -11.30
CA TYR A 168 -4.73 7.59 -12.33
C TYR A 168 -5.35 8.98 -12.35
N ASN A 169 -5.13 9.73 -13.42
CA ASN A 169 -5.68 11.07 -13.61
C ASN A 169 -5.75 11.44 -15.09
N TYR A 170 -6.50 12.50 -15.40
CA TYR A 170 -6.71 12.96 -16.77
C TYR A 170 -5.42 13.23 -17.54
N ALA A 171 -4.41 13.84 -16.90
CA ALA A 171 -3.16 14.19 -17.58
C ALA A 171 -2.36 12.95 -18.00
N LEU A 172 -2.20 11.98 -17.10
CA LEU A 172 -1.47 10.74 -17.39
C LEU A 172 -2.20 9.88 -18.42
N MET A 173 -3.53 9.81 -18.36
CA MET A 173 -4.32 9.01 -19.30
C MET A 173 -4.33 9.58 -20.73
N ARG A 174 -3.81 10.79 -20.95
CA ARG A 174 -3.55 11.33 -22.30
C ARG A 174 -2.26 10.85 -22.92
N ASN A 175 -1.33 10.30 -22.14
CA ASN A 175 -0.18 9.61 -22.70
C ASN A 175 -0.64 8.24 -23.25
N GLU A 176 -0.55 8.04 -24.56
CA GLU A 176 -1.08 6.86 -25.23
C GLU A 176 -0.48 5.56 -24.69
N GLN A 177 0.83 5.54 -24.44
CA GLN A 177 1.54 4.38 -23.92
C GLN A 177 1.11 4.07 -22.48
N TYR A 178 1.04 5.09 -21.62
CA TYR A 178 0.55 4.94 -20.25
C TYR A 178 -0.88 4.39 -20.22
N ASN A 179 -1.76 4.96 -21.03
CA ASN A 179 -3.17 4.55 -21.12
C ASN A 179 -3.29 3.07 -21.55
N LYS A 180 -2.54 2.68 -22.58
CA LYS A 180 -2.49 1.28 -23.04
C LYS A 180 -2.02 0.34 -21.93
N ASP A 181 -0.86 0.61 -21.32
CA ASP A 181 -0.28 -0.25 -20.30
C ASP A 181 -1.13 -0.28 -19.03
N PHE A 182 -1.76 0.84 -18.66
CA PHE A 182 -2.70 0.92 -17.54
C PHE A 182 -3.93 0.03 -17.77
N ASN A 183 -4.53 0.07 -18.96
CA ASN A 183 -5.70 -0.78 -19.25
C ASN A 183 -5.33 -2.27 -19.25
N GLU A 184 -4.17 -2.64 -19.81
CA GLU A 184 -3.69 -4.02 -19.75
C GLU A 184 -3.46 -4.48 -18.30
N LEU A 185 -2.78 -3.66 -17.49
CA LEU A 185 -2.57 -3.94 -16.07
C LEU A 185 -3.90 -4.09 -15.33
N ARG A 186 -4.86 -3.18 -15.56
CA ARG A 186 -6.19 -3.21 -14.94
C ARG A 186 -6.89 -4.53 -15.26
N ASP A 187 -6.87 -4.96 -16.51
CA ASP A 187 -7.57 -6.18 -16.93
C ASP A 187 -6.92 -7.44 -16.32
N ILE A 188 -5.59 -7.45 -16.16
CA ILE A 188 -4.88 -8.51 -15.42
C ILE A 188 -5.25 -8.46 -13.94
N ALA A 189 -5.22 -7.28 -13.31
CA ALA A 189 -5.55 -7.10 -11.91
C ALA A 189 -7.00 -7.51 -11.61
N ILE A 190 -7.97 -7.18 -12.46
CA ILE A 190 -9.36 -7.64 -12.30
C ILE A 190 -9.42 -9.17 -12.31
N LYS A 191 -8.75 -9.84 -13.24
CA LYS A 191 -8.77 -11.32 -13.30
C LYS A 191 -8.06 -11.99 -12.12
N LYS A 192 -7.01 -11.38 -11.58
CA LYS A 192 -6.20 -11.98 -10.50
C LYS A 192 -6.69 -11.60 -9.10
N ILE A 193 -7.21 -10.40 -8.92
CA ILE A 193 -7.42 -9.76 -7.62
C ILE A 193 -8.92 -9.57 -7.31
N SER A 194 -9.81 -9.60 -8.31
CA SER A 194 -11.24 -9.39 -8.10
C SER A 194 -11.93 -10.60 -7.45
N PRO A 195 -12.97 -10.36 -6.62
CA PRO A 195 -13.83 -11.42 -6.07
C PRO A 195 -14.79 -11.99 -7.10
N PHE A 196 -14.88 -11.32 -8.24
CA PHE A 196 -15.70 -11.73 -9.38
C PHE A 196 -14.81 -12.41 -10.41
N ASN A 197 -14.21 -13.54 -10.03
CA ASN A 197 -13.86 -14.55 -11.02
C ASN A 197 -15.10 -15.41 -11.23
N ALA A 198 -15.62 -15.35 -12.46
CA ALA A 198 -16.69 -16.22 -12.94
C ALA A 198 -16.30 -17.69 -12.89
#